data_AF-A0A970UH52-F1
#
_entry.id   AF-A0A970UH52-F1
#
_cell.length_a   1.000
_cell.length_b   1.000
_cell.length_c   1.000
_cell.angle_alpha   90.00
_cell.angle_beta   90.00
_cell.angle_gamma   90.00
#
_symmetry.space_group_name_H-M   'P 1'
#
loop_
_entity.id
_entity.type
_entity.pdbx_description
1 polymer ?
#
loop_
_entity_poly.entity_id
_entity_poly.type
_entity_poly.pdbx_seq_one_letter_code
_entity_poly.pdbx_strand_id
1 'polypeptide(L)'
;MFKFHILRSSKDIFGHIILIAVPVVLIIFFNYIFNGIIFQNSIGLDRTHYIHVLIVGFAVSFQIFGASLSFENLGNDFFSPIRNRLKATPVQLRNIILSVLFSGTIISFIQTMAIFGAAAIILKITLPRIWLATLLMLLSVIVHQLIGTVVLFLSRSV
;
A
#
# COMPACT_ATOMS: atom_id res chain seq x y z
N MET A 1 -16.99 -4.25 -14.56
CA MET A 1 -16.95 -3.59 -13.24
C MET A 1 -15.55 -3.14 -12.83
N PHE A 2 -14.49 -3.88 -13.18
CA PHE A 2 -13.09 -3.48 -12.89
C PHE A 2 -12.75 -2.04 -13.26
N LYS A 3 -13.07 -1.61 -14.49
CA LYS A 3 -12.86 -0.22 -14.94
C LYS A 3 -13.49 0.82 -14.00
N PHE A 4 -14.70 0.57 -13.50
CA PHE A 4 -15.40 1.49 -12.61
C PHE A 4 -14.68 1.61 -11.26
N HIS A 5 -14.31 0.50 -10.64
CA HIS A 5 -13.64 0.51 -9.34
C HIS A 5 -12.21 1.07 -9.44
N ILE A 6 -11.51 0.82 -10.55
CA ILE A 6 -10.21 1.46 -10.84
C ILE A 6 -10.39 2.97 -10.92
N LEU A 7 -11.31 3.46 -11.75
CA LEU A 7 -11.56 4.90 -11.89
C LEU A 7 -12.03 5.54 -10.57
N ARG A 8 -12.87 4.84 -9.79
CA ARG A 8 -13.33 5.32 -8.47
C ARG A 8 -12.16 5.47 -7.53
N SER A 9 -11.31 4.46 -7.43
CA SER A 9 -10.17 4.47 -6.53
C SER A 9 -9.13 5.50 -6.96
N SER A 10 -8.84 5.65 -8.26
CA SER A 10 -7.87 6.63 -8.77
C SER A 10 -8.27 8.09 -8.58
N LYS A 11 -9.54 8.39 -8.27
CA LYS A 11 -10.02 9.75 -8.02
C LYS A 11 -9.62 10.28 -6.65
N ASP A 12 -9.20 9.42 -5.72
CA ASP A 12 -8.67 9.86 -4.43
C ASP A 12 -7.20 10.28 -4.52
N ILE A 13 -6.99 11.41 -5.21
CA ILE A 13 -5.67 11.95 -5.51
C ILE A 13 -4.93 12.30 -4.21
N PHE A 14 -5.61 12.87 -3.22
CA PHE A 14 -5.01 13.25 -1.94
C PHE A 14 -4.57 12.03 -1.14
N GLY A 15 -5.41 11.00 -1.04
CA GLY A 15 -5.05 9.74 -0.39
C GLY A 15 -3.82 9.11 -1.06
N HIS A 16 -3.76 9.10 -2.39
CA HIS A 16 -2.61 8.57 -3.11
C HIS A 16 -1.33 9.35 -2.90
N ILE A 17 -1.40 10.69 -2.88
CA ILE A 17 -0.24 11.54 -2.60
C ILE A 17 0.28 11.28 -1.19
N ILE A 18 -0.60 11.23 -0.19
CA ILE A 18 -0.22 10.99 1.21
C ILE A 18 0.46 9.63 1.36
N LEU A 19 -0.12 8.58 0.78
CA LEU A 19 0.40 7.21 0.85
C LEU A 19 1.77 7.03 0.17
N ILE A 20 2.19 7.96 -0.69
CA ILE A 20 3.52 7.95 -1.31
C ILE A 20 4.46 8.94 -0.59
N ALA A 21 4.01 10.16 -0.33
CA ALA A 21 4.83 11.22 0.23
C ALA A 21 5.25 10.92 1.67
N VAL A 22 4.34 10.44 2.52
CA VAL A 22 4.63 10.14 3.92
C VAL A 22 5.72 9.07 4.08
N PRO A 23 5.64 7.88 3.44
CA PRO A 23 6.71 6.89 3.56
C PRO A 23 8.04 7.41 3.04
N VAL A 24 8.04 8.16 1.93
CA VAL A 24 9.28 8.73 1.38
C VAL A 24 9.91 9.73 2.36
N VAL A 25 9.12 10.63 2.94
CA VAL A 25 9.59 11.58 3.95
C VAL A 25 10.14 10.85 5.18
N LEU A 26 9.45 9.81 5.66
CA LEU A 26 9.90 9.01 6.80
C LEU A 26 11.23 8.30 6.48
N ILE A 27 11.37 7.69 5.30
CA ILE A 27 12.63 7.06 4.89
C ILE A 27 13.77 8.09 4.89
N ILE A 28 13.55 9.30 4.35
CA ILE A 28 14.57 10.37 4.34
C ILE A 28 14.92 10.81 5.76
N PHE A 29 13.91 11.04 6.59
CA PHE A 29 14.07 11.48 7.97
C PHE A 29 14.85 10.47 8.80
N PHE A 30 14.49 9.19 8.74
CA PHE A 30 15.21 8.14 9.44
C PHE A 30 16.60 7.91 8.86
N ASN A 31 16.79 8.00 7.54
CA ASN A 31 18.13 7.98 6.97
C ASN A 31 19.00 9.13 7.51
N TYR A 32 18.46 10.33 7.66
CA TYR A 32 19.17 11.48 8.23
C TYR A 32 19.58 11.25 9.69
N ILE A 33 18.64 10.82 10.55
CA ILE A 33 18.90 10.55 11.97
C ILE A 33 19.99 9.49 12.14
N PHE A 34 19.84 8.36 11.47
CA PHE A 34 20.71 7.21 11.70
C PHE A 34 22.09 7.37 11.05
N ASN A 35 22.22 8.19 10.00
CA ASN A 35 23.53 8.51 9.43
C ASN A 35 24.41 9.27 10.44
N GLY A 36 23.85 10.11 11.30
CA GLY A 36 24.60 10.80 12.36
C GLY A 36 25.15 9.86 13.43
N ILE A 37 24.39 8.80 13.76
CA ILE A 37 24.73 7.84 14.83
C ILE A 37 25.76 6.81 14.35
N ILE A 38 25.65 6.33 13.10
CA ILE A 38 26.57 5.35 12.53
C ILE A 38 27.99 5.94 12.37
N PHE A 39 28.09 7.23 12.04
CA PHE A 39 29.38 7.92 11.91
C PHE A 39 30.10 8.11 13.26
N GLN A 40 29.38 8.23 14.37
CA GLN A 40 29.96 8.42 15.70
C GLN A 40 30.37 7.11 16.39
N ASN A 41 29.61 6.03 16.19
CA ASN A 41 29.82 4.81 16.98
C ASN A 41 30.77 3.79 16.32
N SER A 42 31.24 4.01 15.09
CA SER A 42 32.11 3.07 14.35
C SER A 42 31.61 1.61 14.39
N ILE A 43 30.30 1.42 14.57
CA ILE A 43 29.64 0.12 14.48
C ILE A 43 29.58 -0.17 12.98
N GLY A 44 30.30 -1.20 12.54
CA GLY A 44 30.38 -1.64 11.14
C GLY A 44 29.07 -2.19 10.57
N LEU A 45 27.94 -1.56 10.88
CA LEU A 45 26.67 -1.78 10.20
C LEU A 45 26.80 -1.20 8.79
N ASP A 46 26.68 -2.08 7.81
CA ASP A 46 26.70 -1.71 6.41
C ASP A 46 25.53 -0.75 6.13
N ARG A 47 25.86 0.54 5.92
CA ARG A 47 24.90 1.63 5.70
C ARG A 47 23.85 1.26 4.64
N THR A 48 24.27 0.50 3.64
CA THR A 48 23.42 0.04 2.55
C THR A 48 22.31 -0.90 3.03
N HIS A 49 22.65 -1.86 3.89
CA HIS A 49 21.73 -2.82 4.47
C HIS A 49 20.63 -2.14 5.30
N TYR A 50 21.02 -1.17 6.13
CA TYR A 50 20.06 -0.39 6.93
C TYR A 50 19.04 0.35 6.05
N ILE A 51 19.50 1.01 4.99
CA ILE A 51 18.62 1.76 4.10
C ILE A 51 17.67 0.83 3.33
N HIS A 52 18.11 -0.38 2.96
CA HIS A 52 17.22 -1.37 2.37
C HIS A 52 16.11 -1.80 3.32
N VAL A 53 16.44 -2.02 4.60
CA VAL A 53 15.44 -2.35 5.64
C VAL A 53 14.44 -1.21 5.81
N LEU A 54 14.89 0.05 5.83
CA LEU A 54 13.98 1.21 5.90
C LEU A 54 13.01 1.25 4.70
N ILE A 55 13.53 1.11 3.48
CA ILE A 55 12.73 1.19 2.25
C ILE A 55 11.66 0.09 2.27
N VAL A 56 12.05 -1.14 2.56
CA VAL A 56 11.13 -2.28 2.59
C VAL A 56 10.13 -2.15 3.75
N GLY A 57 10.61 -1.83 4.96
CA GLY A 57 9.77 -1.72 6.15
C GLY A 57 8.69 -0.65 6.02
N PHE A 58 9.04 0.54 5.50
CA PHE A 58 8.04 1.58 5.26
C PHE A 58 7.12 1.25 4.09
N ALA A 59 7.64 0.67 3.01
CA ALA A 59 6.80 0.28 1.90
C ALA A 59 5.75 -0.78 2.30
N VAL A 60 6.13 -1.79 3.09
CA VAL A 60 5.16 -2.78 3.64
C VAL A 60 4.16 -2.11 4.57
N SER A 61 4.61 -1.25 5.48
CA SER A 61 3.71 -0.57 6.42
C SER A 61 2.67 0.29 5.70
N PHE A 62 3.08 1.00 4.65
CA PHE A 62 2.18 1.84 3.86
C PHE A 62 1.33 1.06 2.85
N GLN A 63 1.67 -0.18 2.52
CA GLN A 63 0.72 -1.08 1.84
C GLN A 63 -0.49 -1.41 2.71
N ILE A 64 -0.30 -1.59 4.03
CA ILE A 64 -1.41 -1.81 4.97
C ILE A 64 -2.29 -0.56 5.04
N PHE A 65 -1.69 0.63 5.08
CA PHE A 65 -2.47 1.87 5.02
C PHE A 65 -3.17 2.05 3.67
N GLY A 66 -2.53 1.69 2.55
CA GLY A 66 -3.17 1.71 1.23
C GLY A 66 -4.35 0.75 1.11
N ALA A 67 -4.31 -0.37 1.85
CA ALA A 67 -5.43 -1.30 1.97
C ALA A 67 -6.71 -0.66 2.54
N SER A 68 -6.56 0.30 3.45
CA SER A 68 -7.69 0.98 4.09
C SER A 68 -8.63 1.65 3.08
N LEU A 69 -8.11 2.20 1.98
CA LEU A 69 -8.93 2.79 0.90
C LEU A 69 -9.87 1.76 0.25
N SER A 70 -9.41 0.52 0.13
CA SER A 70 -10.22 -0.56 -0.41
C SER A 70 -11.30 -0.99 0.60
N PHE A 71 -10.96 -0.98 1.89
CA PHE A 71 -11.87 -1.33 2.98
C PHE A 71 -12.93 -0.27 3.21
N GLU A 72 -12.59 1.01 3.09
CA GLU A 72 -13.54 2.12 3.15
C GLU A 72 -14.54 2.03 1.99
N ASN A 73 -14.08 1.72 0.78
CA ASN A 73 -14.97 1.51 -0.36
C ASN A 73 -15.91 0.32 -0.15
N LEU A 74 -15.39 -0.82 0.32
CA LEU A 74 -16.22 -1.98 0.67
C LEU A 74 -17.18 -1.65 1.82
N GLY A 75 -16.72 -0.93 2.82
CA GLY A 75 -17.52 -0.52 3.96
C GLY A 75 -18.69 0.36 3.55
N ASN A 76 -18.42 1.39 2.75
CA ASN A 76 -19.44 2.25 2.17
C ASN A 76 -20.42 1.47 1.28
N ASP A 77 -19.94 0.49 0.51
CA ASP A 77 -20.79 -0.29 -0.39
C ASP A 77 -21.68 -1.30 0.40
N PHE A 78 -21.17 -1.94 1.45
CA PHE A 78 -21.83 -3.05 2.15
C PHE A 78 -22.51 -2.69 3.47
N PHE A 79 -22.11 -1.60 4.14
CA PHE A 79 -22.65 -1.20 5.44
C PHE A 79 -23.48 0.09 5.42
N SER A 80 -23.54 0.79 4.27
CA SER A 80 -24.42 1.95 4.09
C SER A 80 -25.74 1.59 3.38
N PRO A 81 -26.72 2.52 3.27
CA PRO A 81 -27.95 2.32 2.51
C PRO A 81 -27.72 1.95 1.02
N ILE A 82 -26.52 2.20 0.47
CA ILE A 82 -26.12 1.80 -0.88
C ILE A 82 -26.21 0.27 -1.06
N ARG A 83 -26.03 -0.51 0.01
CA ARG A 83 -26.14 -1.97 0.00
C ARG A 83 -27.43 -2.46 -0.64
N ASN A 84 -28.55 -1.81 -0.36
CA ASN A 84 -29.86 -2.20 -0.90
C ASN A 84 -29.93 -1.98 -2.41
N ARG A 85 -29.29 -0.91 -2.91
CA ARG A 85 -29.17 -0.64 -4.35
C ARG A 85 -28.29 -1.67 -5.03
N LEU A 86 -27.19 -2.07 -4.40
CA LEU A 86 -26.28 -3.10 -4.93
C LEU A 86 -26.96 -4.47 -5.03
N LYS A 87 -27.78 -4.85 -4.04
CA LYS A 87 -28.55 -6.10 -4.08
C LYS A 87 -29.59 -6.15 -5.20
N ALA A 88 -30.08 -4.99 -5.65
CA ALA A 88 -31.01 -4.89 -6.76
C ALA A 88 -30.33 -4.92 -8.13
N THR A 89 -28.99 -4.85 -8.19
CA THR A 89 -28.26 -4.95 -9.47
C THR A 89 -28.23 -6.40 -9.98
N PRO A 90 -28.19 -6.62 -11.31
CA PRO A 90 -28.11 -7.96 -11.89
C PRO A 90 -26.74 -8.65 -11.70
N VAL A 91 -25.88 -8.11 -10.82
CA VAL A 91 -24.50 -8.57 -10.63
C VAL A 91 -24.37 -9.28 -9.30
N GLN A 92 -23.67 -10.42 -9.30
CA GLN A 92 -23.33 -11.14 -8.08
C GLN A 92 -22.43 -10.28 -7.17
N LEU A 93 -22.81 -10.15 -5.89
CA LEU A 93 -22.08 -9.39 -4.88
C LEU A 93 -20.59 -9.78 -4.78
N ARG A 94 -20.27 -11.06 -4.95
CA ARG A 94 -18.90 -11.57 -4.97
C ARG A 94 -18.04 -10.89 -6.04
N ASN A 95 -18.60 -10.64 -7.21
CA ASN A 95 -17.86 -10.02 -8.31
C ASN A 95 -17.56 -8.54 -8.03
N ILE A 96 -18.40 -7.88 -7.22
CA ILE A 96 -18.16 -6.51 -6.75
C ILE A 96 -16.97 -6.51 -5.79
N ILE A 97 -16.97 -7.42 -4.79
CA ILE A 97 -15.87 -7.55 -3.83
C ILE A 97 -14.55 -7.82 -4.56
N LEU A 98 -14.53 -8.81 -5.47
CA LEU A 98 -13.34 -9.13 -6.27
C LEU A 98 -12.89 -7.95 -7.12
N SER A 99 -13.83 -7.17 -7.65
CA SER A 99 -13.49 -5.98 -8.44
C SER A 99 -12.88 -4.86 -7.63
N VAL A 100 -13.32 -4.65 -6.39
CA VAL A 100 -12.72 -3.67 -5.47
C VAL A 100 -11.34 -4.16 -5.06
N LEU A 101 -11.19 -5.42 -4.69
CA LEU A 101 -9.91 -6.00 -4.28
C LEU A 101 -8.87 -5.93 -5.40
N PHE A 102 -9.25 -6.30 -6.62
CA PHE A 102 -8.36 -6.22 -7.77
C PHE A 102 -7.89 -4.79 -8.04
N SER A 103 -8.81 -3.83 -8.00
CA SER A 103 -8.47 -2.41 -8.13
C SER A 103 -7.53 -1.93 -7.04
N GLY A 104 -7.84 -2.27 -5.78
CA GLY A 104 -7.03 -1.94 -4.61
C GLY A 104 -5.62 -2.51 -4.68
N THR A 105 -5.48 -3.76 -5.14
CA THR A 105 -4.18 -4.41 -5.35
C THR A 105 -3.36 -3.69 -6.41
N ILE A 106 -3.95 -3.35 -7.56
CA ILE A 106 -3.23 -2.62 -8.63
C ILE A 106 -2.70 -1.29 -8.10
N ILE A 107 -3.55 -0.52 -7.45
CA ILE A 107 -3.21 0.84 -7.01
C ILE A 107 -2.18 0.80 -5.88
N SER A 108 -2.36 -0.07 -4.89
CA SER A 108 -1.39 -0.23 -3.79
C SER A 108 -0.03 -0.74 -4.30
N PHE A 109 -0.04 -1.59 -5.33
CA PHE A 109 1.19 -2.04 -5.98
C PHE A 109 1.88 -0.89 -6.73
N ILE A 110 1.15 -0.08 -7.49
CA ILE A 110 1.69 1.12 -8.17
C ILE A 110 2.29 2.09 -7.15
N GLN A 111 1.61 2.33 -6.02
CA GLN A 111 2.12 3.17 -4.93
C GLN A 111 3.43 2.62 -4.36
N THR A 112 3.51 1.29 -4.16
CA THR A 112 4.76 0.65 -3.70
C THR A 112 5.89 0.87 -4.70
N MET A 113 5.62 0.75 -6.00
CA MET A 113 6.61 1.03 -7.04
C MET A 113 7.03 2.49 -7.04
N ALA A 114 6.11 3.42 -6.80
CA ALA A 114 6.41 4.83 -6.66
C ALA A 114 7.32 5.11 -5.45
N ILE A 115 7.09 4.44 -4.31
CA ILE A 115 7.96 4.55 -3.13
C ILE A 115 9.37 4.05 -3.44
N PHE A 116 9.50 2.89 -4.09
CA PHE A 116 10.79 2.34 -4.51
C PHE A 116 11.52 3.26 -5.49
N GLY A 117 10.81 3.80 -6.49
CA GLY A 117 11.36 4.75 -7.44
C GLY A 117 11.81 6.05 -6.80
N ALA A 118 10.99 6.62 -5.91
CA ALA A 118 11.33 7.83 -5.17
C ALA A 118 12.54 7.62 -4.25
N ALA A 119 12.59 6.50 -3.53
CA ALA A 119 13.73 6.14 -2.69
C ALA A 119 15.01 5.98 -3.53
N ALA A 120 14.94 5.34 -4.70
CA ALA A 120 16.08 5.16 -5.60
C ALA A 120 16.60 6.49 -6.14
N ILE A 121 15.72 7.43 -6.50
CA ILE A 121 16.11 8.76 -7.02
C ILE A 121 16.71 9.63 -5.91
N ILE A 122 16.07 9.67 -4.73
CA ILE A 122 16.45 10.59 -3.66
C ILE A 122 17.67 10.09 -2.90
N LEU A 123 17.70 8.81 -2.52
CA LEU A 123 18.77 8.22 -1.72
C LEU A 123 19.91 7.67 -2.58
N LYS A 124 19.73 7.60 -3.91
CA LYS A 124 20.67 7.01 -4.87
C LYS A 124 21.04 5.55 -4.55
N ILE A 125 20.14 4.83 -3.89
CA ILE A 125 20.33 3.44 -3.48
C ILE A 125 19.28 2.58 -4.17
N THR A 126 19.75 1.55 -4.87
CA THR A 126 18.89 0.54 -5.47
C THR A 126 18.81 -0.69 -4.57
N LEU A 127 17.65 -1.34 -4.58
CA LEU A 127 17.49 -2.63 -3.90
C LEU A 127 18.22 -3.71 -4.71
N PRO A 128 19.04 -4.56 -4.06
CA PRO A 128 19.61 -5.73 -4.72
C PRO A 128 18.47 -6.64 -5.15
N ARG A 129 18.53 -7.13 -6.40
CA ARG A 129 17.49 -8.00 -6.99
C ARG A 129 16.09 -7.38 -6.87
N ILE A 130 15.92 -6.16 -7.39
CA ILE A 130 14.65 -5.43 -7.37
C ILE A 130 13.46 -6.28 -7.85
N TRP A 131 13.65 -7.16 -8.82
CA TRP A 131 12.61 -8.06 -9.33
C TRP A 131 12.02 -9.00 -8.26
N LEU A 132 12.85 -9.47 -7.32
CA LEU A 132 12.41 -10.35 -6.25
C LEU A 132 11.70 -9.54 -5.17
N ALA A 133 12.21 -8.35 -4.86
CA ALA A 133 11.55 -7.42 -3.95
C ALA A 133 10.16 -7.00 -4.48
N THR A 134 10.03 -6.69 -5.77
CA THR A 134 8.73 -6.33 -6.37
C THR A 134 7.76 -7.51 -6.37
N LEU A 135 8.22 -8.73 -6.65
CA LEU A 135 7.38 -9.94 -6.57
C LEU A 135 6.87 -10.17 -5.14
N LEU A 136 7.76 -10.10 -4.14
CA LEU A 136 7.37 -10.24 -2.73
C LEU A 136 6.39 -9.14 -2.30
N MET A 137 6.60 -7.90 -2.78
CA MET A 137 5.68 -6.81 -2.51
C MET A 137 4.30 -7.02 -3.15
N LEU A 138 4.23 -7.58 -4.36
CA LEU A 138 2.95 -7.92 -4.97
C LEU A 138 2.20 -8.96 -4.13
N LEU A 139 2.88 -10.02 -3.69
CA LEU A 139 2.30 -11.04 -2.81
C LEU A 139 1.85 -10.43 -1.48
N SER A 140 2.67 -9.57 -0.89
CA SER A 140 2.33 -8.81 0.32
C SER A 140 1.03 -8.04 0.15
N VAL A 141 0.88 -7.24 -0.91
CA VAL A 141 -0.36 -6.46 -1.16
C VAL A 141 -1.58 -7.37 -1.25
N ILE A 142 -1.47 -8.49 -1.98
CA ILE A 142 -2.59 -9.44 -2.11
C ILE A 142 -3.00 -9.99 -0.73
N VAL A 143 -2.03 -10.39 0.09
CA VAL A 143 -2.26 -10.92 1.43
C VAL A 143 -2.93 -9.87 2.32
N HIS A 144 -2.43 -8.63 2.33
CA HIS A 144 -3.02 -7.55 3.12
C HIS A 144 -4.47 -7.24 2.72
N GLN A 145 -4.76 -7.24 1.41
CA GLN A 145 -6.13 -7.00 0.93
C GLN A 145 -7.09 -8.11 1.34
N LEU A 146 -6.65 -9.37 1.26
CA LEU A 146 -7.47 -10.52 1.65
C LEU A 146 -7.72 -10.53 3.16
N ILE A 147 -6.66 -10.39 3.97
CA ILE A 147 -6.77 -10.40 5.43
C ILE A 147 -7.66 -9.25 5.90
N GLY A 148 -7.40 -8.02 5.45
CA GLY A 148 -8.19 -6.87 5.92
C GLY A 148 -9.64 -6.94 5.46
N THR A 149 -9.93 -7.53 4.30
CA THR A 149 -11.33 -7.78 3.88
C THR A 149 -12.02 -8.79 4.78
N VAL A 150 -11.35 -9.88 5.17
CA VAL A 150 -11.88 -10.84 6.13
C VAL A 150 -12.18 -10.15 7.47
N VAL A 151 -11.24 -9.35 7.98
CA VAL A 151 -11.41 -8.59 9.23
C VAL A 151 -12.61 -7.64 9.13
N LEU A 152 -12.74 -6.88 8.04
CA LEU A 152 -13.85 -5.95 7.81
C LEU A 152 -15.23 -6.64 7.84
N PHE A 153 -15.34 -7.81 7.22
CA PHE A 153 -16.61 -8.55 7.24
C PHE A 153 -16.92 -9.19 8.59
N LEU A 154 -15.89 -9.54 9.37
CA LEU A 154 -16.06 -10.03 10.74
C LEU A 154 -16.44 -8.91 11.72
N SER A 155 -15.83 -7.71 11.59
CA SER A 155 -16.14 -6.57 12.44
C SER A 155 -17.54 -5.99 12.18
N ARG A 156 -18.04 -6.12 10.95
CA ARG A 156 -19.30 -5.50 10.47
C ARG A 156 -19.35 -3.98 10.63
N SER A 157 -18.19 -3.34 10.82
CA SER A 157 -18.04 -1.91 10.97
C SER A 157 -16.80 -1.44 10.21
N VAL A 158 -16.88 -0.21 9.70
CA VAL A 158 -15.75 0.52 9.13
C VAL A 158 -15.09 1.32 10.24
#